data_AF-A0A6V7ITA2-F1
#
_entry.id   AF-A0A6V7ITA2-F1
#
_cell.length_a   1.000
_cell.length_b   1.000
_cell.length_c   1.000
_cell.angle_alpha   90.00
_cell.angle_beta   90.00
_cell.angle_gamma   90.00
#
_symmetry.space_group_name_H-M   'P 1'
#
loop_
_entity.id
_entity.type
_entity.pdbx_description
1 polymer ?
#
loop_
_entity_poly.entity_id
_entity_poly.type
_entity_poly.pdbx_seq_one_letter_code
_entity_poly.pdbx_strand_id
1 'polypeptide(L)'
;MDAFAELMNPSVEHLEDYHKYPSYVTEQLKNPNSEQLSVELIQELIRHISAHKRPGAILVFLPGLMDIVKLNKALLDSGDFPSSKFVIYPLHSRLPTTEQRLIFKRPPNGVRKIIIATSIAESSITIEDVVYVIDCGRTKLTRFDTTKNLETLEPEWISLANARQRRGRAGRVQEGECYKLFTRARERTFDQYPTPEMLRTPLEQVILQAKILQLGRVGVFLGSVMDPPDDKAIQLALNLLTSLNALDDDEHLTPLGYHLAKLPLDPRTGKMILWAAMFSCVEP
;
A
#
# COMPACT_ATOMS: atom_id res chain seq x y z
N MET A 1 9.98 -26.65 -11.30
CA MET A 1 8.68 -26.31 -11.94
C MET A 1 8.35 -24.88 -11.58
N ASP A 2 7.67 -24.16 -12.48
CA ASP A 2 7.28 -22.76 -12.26
C ASP A 2 6.14 -22.71 -11.22
N ALA A 3 6.39 -22.10 -10.06
CA ALA A 3 5.43 -21.98 -8.97
C ALA A 3 4.12 -21.30 -9.40
N PHE A 4 4.16 -20.46 -10.43
CA PHE A 4 2.96 -19.86 -11.01
C PHE A 4 2.10 -20.89 -11.73
N ALA A 5 2.71 -21.76 -12.54
CA ALA A 5 1.99 -22.79 -13.30
C ALA A 5 1.32 -23.80 -12.36
N GLU A 6 2.00 -24.21 -11.28
CA GLU A 6 1.42 -25.10 -10.26
C GLU A 6 0.19 -24.49 -9.58
N LEU A 7 0.19 -23.17 -9.36
CA LEU A 7 -0.96 -22.45 -8.81
C LEU A 7 -2.13 -22.36 -9.79
N MET A 8 -1.83 -22.01 -11.05
CA MET A 8 -2.84 -21.60 -12.02
C MET A 8 -3.45 -22.76 -12.80
N ASN A 9 -2.66 -23.75 -13.21
CA ASN A 9 -3.09 -24.83 -14.11
C ASN A 9 -4.36 -25.55 -13.64
N PRO A 10 -4.48 -26.00 -12.37
CA PRO A 10 -5.68 -26.72 -11.92
C PRO A 10 -6.95 -25.87 -12.03
N SER A 11 -6.83 -24.56 -11.82
CA SER A 11 -7.97 -23.64 -11.91
C SER A 11 -8.33 -23.32 -13.35
N VAL A 12 -7.35 -23.26 -14.26
CA VAL A 12 -7.59 -22.96 -15.68
C VAL A 12 -8.14 -24.18 -16.41
N GLU A 13 -7.64 -25.39 -16.14
CA GLU A 13 -8.18 -26.65 -16.70
C GLU A 13 -9.67 -26.78 -16.36
N HIS A 14 -10.06 -26.54 -15.10
CA HIS A 14 -11.46 -26.51 -14.70
C HIS A 14 -12.27 -25.41 -15.43
N LEU A 15 -11.68 -24.31 -15.91
CA LEU A 15 -12.42 -23.31 -16.70
C LEU A 15 -12.58 -23.74 -18.17
N GLU A 16 -11.59 -24.45 -18.70
CA GLU A 16 -11.57 -25.00 -20.06
C GLU A 16 -12.61 -26.14 -20.21
N ASP A 17 -12.67 -27.05 -19.22
CA ASP A 17 -13.61 -28.18 -19.20
C ASP A 17 -15.08 -27.73 -19.25
N TYR A 18 -15.39 -26.58 -18.64
CA TYR A 18 -16.74 -26.03 -18.60
C TYR A 18 -17.04 -25.11 -19.80
N HIS A 19 -16.09 -24.94 -20.73
CA HIS A 19 -16.17 -24.03 -21.88
C HIS A 19 -16.70 -22.63 -21.51
N LYS A 20 -16.35 -22.16 -20.31
CA LYS A 20 -16.92 -20.93 -19.74
C LYS A 20 -16.42 -19.66 -20.43
N TYR A 21 -15.19 -19.72 -20.95
CA TYR A 21 -14.51 -18.60 -21.58
C TYR A 21 -13.84 -19.01 -22.90
N PRO A 22 -13.66 -18.08 -23.84
CA PRO A 22 -12.85 -18.32 -25.04
C PRO A 22 -11.41 -18.72 -24.71
N SER A 23 -10.77 -19.50 -25.60
CA SER A 23 -9.40 -20.00 -25.40
C SER A 23 -8.37 -18.90 -25.15
N TYR A 24 -8.47 -17.76 -25.82
CA TYR A 24 -7.54 -16.64 -25.59
C TYR A 24 -7.58 -16.14 -24.14
N VAL A 25 -8.71 -16.26 -23.44
CA VAL A 25 -8.82 -15.86 -22.03
C VAL A 25 -8.07 -16.86 -21.15
N THR A 26 -8.26 -18.17 -21.38
CA THR A 26 -7.60 -19.21 -20.58
C THR A 26 -6.09 -19.24 -20.84
N GLU A 27 -5.65 -18.95 -22.07
CA GLU A 27 -4.25 -18.72 -22.43
C GLU A 27 -3.66 -17.51 -21.68
N GLN A 28 -4.37 -16.38 -21.60
CA GLN A 28 -3.90 -15.24 -20.81
C GLN A 28 -3.84 -15.54 -19.31
N LEU A 29 -4.77 -16.34 -18.77
CA LEU A 29 -4.72 -16.77 -17.36
C LEU A 29 -3.53 -17.70 -17.06
N LYS A 30 -3.00 -18.40 -18.07
CA LYS A 30 -1.78 -19.21 -17.99
C LYS A 30 -0.49 -18.38 -18.17
N ASN A 31 -0.58 -17.10 -18.54
CA ASN A 31 0.57 -16.22 -18.70
C ASN A 31 0.96 -15.59 -17.35
N PRO A 32 2.18 -15.80 -16.82
CA PRO A 32 2.63 -15.19 -15.55
C PRO A 32 2.57 -13.66 -15.56
N ASN A 33 2.73 -13.03 -16.73
CA ASN A 33 2.65 -11.59 -16.87
C ASN A 33 1.23 -11.04 -16.65
N SER A 34 0.20 -11.90 -16.66
CA SER A 34 -1.18 -11.51 -16.36
C SER A 34 -1.37 -11.01 -14.93
N GLU A 35 -0.45 -11.36 -14.02
CA GLU A 35 -0.46 -10.86 -12.64
C GLU A 35 0.23 -9.50 -12.48
N GLN A 36 0.89 -9.00 -13.53
CA GLN A 36 1.44 -7.65 -13.51
C GLN A 36 0.32 -6.62 -13.66
N LEU A 37 0.54 -5.43 -13.09
CA LEU A 37 -0.41 -4.33 -13.17
C LEU A 37 -0.54 -3.83 -14.63
N SER A 38 -1.68 -4.09 -15.26
CA SER A 38 -2.01 -3.54 -16.58
C SER A 38 -2.84 -2.27 -16.45
N VAL A 39 -2.27 -1.15 -16.92
CA VAL A 39 -2.96 0.14 -16.97
C VAL A 39 -4.09 0.10 -18.01
N GLU A 40 -3.85 -0.61 -19.10
CA GLU A 40 -4.76 -0.78 -20.23
C GLU A 40 -6.02 -1.52 -19.80
N LEU A 41 -5.88 -2.60 -19.01
CA LEU A 41 -7.00 -3.34 -18.46
C LEU A 41 -7.84 -2.48 -17.50
N ILE A 42 -7.18 -1.70 -16.64
CA ILE A 42 -7.88 -0.80 -15.71
C ILE A 42 -8.65 0.27 -16.50
N GLN A 43 -8.02 0.87 -17.51
CA GLN A 43 -8.64 1.86 -18.37
C GLN A 43 -9.86 1.29 -19.10
N GLU A 44 -9.73 0.11 -19.73
CA GLU A 44 -10.85 -0.57 -20.39
C GLU A 44 -11.98 -0.86 -19.41
N LEU A 45 -11.65 -1.31 -18.20
CA LEU A 45 -12.65 -1.58 -17.17
C LEU A 45 -13.36 -0.29 -16.72
N ILE A 46 -12.65 0.82 -16.56
CA ILE A 46 -13.27 2.12 -16.28
C ILE A 46 -14.21 2.53 -17.43
N ARG A 47 -13.80 2.35 -18.71
CA ARG A 47 -14.67 2.62 -19.87
C ARG A 47 -15.91 1.74 -19.85
N HIS A 48 -15.74 0.44 -19.62
CA HIS A 48 -16.83 -0.53 -19.54
C HIS A 48 -17.85 -0.15 -18.45
N ILE A 49 -17.38 0.12 -17.23
CA ILE A 49 -18.23 0.55 -16.11
C ILE A 49 -18.94 1.87 -16.45
N SER A 50 -18.24 2.80 -17.09
CA SER A 50 -18.78 4.11 -17.47
C SER A 50 -19.87 4.05 -18.53
N ALA A 51 -19.76 3.13 -19.48
CA ALA A 51 -20.72 2.97 -20.57
C ALA A 51 -21.93 2.09 -20.20
N HIS A 52 -21.74 1.06 -19.37
CA HIS A 52 -22.76 0.01 -19.20
C HIS A 52 -23.37 -0.06 -17.80
N LYS A 53 -22.81 0.65 -16.81
CA LYS A 53 -23.27 0.58 -15.41
C LYS A 53 -23.89 1.88 -14.95
N ARG A 54 -24.79 1.78 -13.96
CA ARG A 54 -25.53 2.89 -13.36
C ARG A 54 -24.59 3.99 -12.80
N PRO A 55 -25.08 5.21 -12.54
CA PRO A 55 -24.27 6.26 -11.93
C PRO A 55 -23.62 5.84 -10.60
N GLY A 56 -22.43 6.36 -10.33
CA GLY A 56 -21.64 6.08 -9.13
C GLY A 56 -20.16 6.35 -9.36
N ALA A 57 -19.45 6.78 -8.31
CA ALA A 57 -18.01 7.01 -8.40
C ALA A 57 -17.24 5.68 -8.47
N ILE A 58 -16.11 5.72 -9.18
CA ILE A 58 -15.19 4.60 -9.33
C ILE A 58 -13.98 4.87 -8.44
N LEU A 59 -13.63 3.91 -7.57
CA LEU A 59 -12.42 3.94 -6.75
C LEU A 59 -11.46 2.85 -7.23
N VAL A 60 -10.27 3.23 -7.66
CA VAL A 60 -9.21 2.33 -8.12
C VAL A 60 -8.12 2.22 -7.06
N PHE A 61 -7.82 1.01 -6.60
CA PHE A 61 -6.70 0.74 -5.70
C PHE A 61 -5.46 0.34 -6.48
N LEU A 62 -4.40 1.14 -6.37
CA LEU A 62 -3.08 0.92 -6.97
C LEU A 62 -1.99 0.78 -5.90
N PRO A 63 -0.84 0.15 -6.21
CA PRO A 63 0.21 -0.10 -5.22
C PRO A 63 0.90 1.16 -4.70
N GLY A 64 1.21 2.12 -5.57
CA GLY A 64 1.95 3.34 -5.18
C GLY A 64 1.74 4.54 -6.09
N LEU A 65 2.41 5.64 -5.73
CA LEU A 65 2.29 6.93 -6.43
C LEU A 65 2.63 6.87 -7.92
N MET A 66 3.67 6.12 -8.30
CA MET A 66 4.06 6.02 -9.71
C MET A 66 2.98 5.34 -10.56
N ASP A 67 2.29 4.35 -10.00
CA ASP A 67 1.17 3.67 -10.66
C ASP A 67 -0.03 4.63 -10.82
N ILE A 68 -0.31 5.44 -9.79
CA ILE A 68 -1.32 6.51 -9.84
C ILE A 68 -1.01 7.50 -10.96
N VAL A 69 0.22 8.00 -11.02
CA VAL A 69 0.65 8.95 -12.05
C VAL A 69 0.54 8.32 -13.44
N LYS A 70 0.96 7.07 -13.60
CA LYS A 70 0.91 6.35 -14.89
C LYS A 70 -0.54 6.17 -15.37
N LEU A 71 -1.45 5.71 -14.52
CA LEU A 71 -2.86 5.55 -14.87
C LEU A 71 -3.52 6.92 -15.12
N ASN A 72 -3.30 7.91 -14.25
CA ASN A 72 -3.88 9.23 -14.42
C ASN A 72 -3.48 9.85 -15.76
N LYS A 73 -2.20 9.75 -16.12
CA LYS A 73 -1.71 10.20 -17.43
C LYS A 73 -2.38 9.43 -18.58
N ALA A 74 -2.45 8.10 -18.50
CA ALA A 74 -3.09 7.29 -19.54
C ALA A 74 -4.57 7.64 -19.75
N LEU A 75 -5.32 7.93 -18.68
CA LEU A 75 -6.72 8.36 -18.78
C LEU A 75 -6.87 9.75 -19.41
N LEU A 76 -5.98 10.69 -19.07
CA LEU A 76 -6.02 12.04 -19.63
C LEU A 76 -5.59 12.06 -21.10
N ASP A 77 -4.57 11.28 -21.46
CA ASP A 77 -3.98 11.26 -22.79
C ASP A 77 -4.84 10.49 -23.81
N SER A 78 -5.74 9.61 -23.37
CA SER A 78 -6.52 8.77 -24.31
C SER A 78 -7.64 9.50 -25.05
N GLY A 79 -8.09 10.64 -24.54
CA GLY A 79 -9.25 11.38 -25.08
C GLY A 79 -10.62 10.75 -24.79
N ASP A 80 -10.68 9.54 -24.23
CA ASP A 80 -11.94 8.84 -23.91
C ASP A 80 -12.66 9.41 -22.68
N PHE A 81 -11.94 10.20 -21.88
CA PHE A 81 -12.41 10.72 -20.59
C PHE A 81 -12.51 12.26 -20.59
N PRO A 82 -13.38 12.87 -21.41
CA PRO A 82 -13.49 14.32 -21.49
C PRO A 82 -13.97 14.91 -20.15
N SER A 83 -13.43 16.07 -19.78
CA SER A 83 -13.75 16.77 -18.53
C SER A 83 -15.22 17.15 -18.38
N SER A 84 -15.97 17.21 -19.49
CA SER A 84 -17.43 17.41 -19.49
C SER A 84 -18.22 16.21 -18.95
N LYS A 85 -17.62 15.01 -18.93
CA LYS A 85 -18.25 13.76 -18.46
C LYS A 85 -17.50 13.11 -17.30
N PHE A 86 -16.25 13.48 -17.05
CA PHE A 86 -15.41 12.85 -16.03
C PHE A 86 -14.66 13.85 -15.17
N VAL A 87 -14.46 13.49 -13.91
CA VAL A 87 -13.52 14.15 -13.01
C VAL A 87 -12.63 13.09 -12.36
N ILE A 88 -11.32 13.25 -12.50
CA ILE A 88 -10.31 12.27 -12.07
C ILE A 88 -9.51 12.87 -10.92
N TYR A 89 -9.43 12.15 -9.80
CA TYR A 89 -8.69 12.56 -8.61
C TYR A 89 -7.62 11.54 -8.24
N PRO A 90 -6.32 11.87 -8.36
CA PRO A 90 -5.27 11.09 -7.72
C PRO A 90 -5.33 11.29 -6.20
N LEU A 91 -5.07 10.22 -5.44
CA LEU A 91 -5.11 10.22 -3.99
C LEU A 91 -3.94 9.43 -3.41
N HIS A 92 -3.02 10.14 -2.75
CA HIS A 92 -1.85 9.55 -2.11
C HIS A 92 -1.51 10.31 -0.83
N SER A 93 -0.91 9.64 0.16
CA SER A 93 -0.55 10.23 1.46
C SER A 93 0.37 11.43 1.37
N ARG A 94 1.20 11.50 0.32
CA ARG A 94 2.12 12.61 0.04
C ARG A 94 1.47 13.83 -0.63
N LEU A 95 0.20 13.75 -1.04
CA LEU A 95 -0.48 14.91 -1.64
C LEU A 95 -0.86 15.93 -0.55
N PRO A 96 -0.86 17.24 -0.86
CA PRO A 96 -1.35 18.26 0.04
C PRO A 96 -2.79 17.96 0.53
N THR A 97 -3.08 18.28 1.79
CA THR A 97 -4.42 18.04 2.38
C THR A 97 -5.54 18.73 1.60
N THR A 98 -5.26 19.88 0.98
CA THR A 98 -6.19 20.62 0.12
C THR A 98 -6.60 19.80 -1.10
N GLU A 99 -5.67 19.09 -1.74
CA GLU A 99 -5.95 18.21 -2.88
C GLU A 99 -6.69 16.95 -2.44
N GLN A 100 -6.27 16.34 -1.32
CA GLN A 100 -6.95 15.15 -0.79
C GLN A 100 -8.44 15.44 -0.48
N ARG A 101 -8.79 16.66 -0.06
CA ARG A 101 -10.18 17.04 0.24
C ARG A 101 -11.08 17.13 -0.99
N LEU A 102 -10.53 17.22 -2.20
CA LEU A 102 -11.34 17.35 -3.42
C LEU A 102 -12.19 16.10 -3.68
N ILE A 103 -11.73 14.93 -3.24
CA ILE A 103 -12.43 13.65 -3.44
C ILE A 103 -13.79 13.59 -2.73
N PHE A 104 -14.01 14.41 -1.70
CA PHE A 104 -15.28 14.46 -0.95
C PHE A 104 -16.35 15.27 -1.66
N LYS A 105 -15.98 16.10 -2.64
CA LYS A 105 -16.95 16.85 -3.41
C LYS A 105 -17.76 15.89 -4.29
N ARG A 106 -19.08 16.07 -4.31
CA ARG A 106 -19.94 15.36 -5.25
C ARG A 106 -19.70 15.91 -6.67
N PRO A 107 -19.58 15.05 -7.69
CA PRO A 107 -19.44 15.52 -9.06
C PRO A 107 -20.75 16.19 -9.52
N PRO A 108 -20.67 17.11 -10.51
CA PRO A 108 -21.87 17.64 -11.17
C PRO A 108 -22.75 16.54 -11.77
N ASN A 109 -24.03 16.83 -11.99
CA ASN A 109 -24.96 15.89 -12.61
C ASN A 109 -24.45 15.46 -14.01
N GLY A 110 -24.48 14.16 -14.27
CA GLY A 110 -23.98 13.59 -15.53
C GLY A 110 -22.46 13.42 -15.61
N VAL A 111 -21.71 13.88 -14.60
CA VAL A 111 -20.25 13.70 -14.53
C VAL A 111 -19.91 12.52 -13.61
N ARG A 112 -19.07 11.60 -14.10
CA ARG A 112 -18.58 10.47 -13.31
C ARG A 112 -17.26 10.81 -12.62
N LYS A 113 -17.21 10.60 -11.32
CA LYS A 113 -15.99 10.74 -10.51
C LYS A 113 -15.17 9.45 -10.54
N ILE A 114 -13.86 9.58 -10.79
CA ILE A 114 -12.87 8.50 -10.74
C ILE A 114 -11.81 8.90 -9.72
N ILE A 115 -11.57 8.06 -8.72
CA ILE A 115 -10.55 8.27 -7.70
C ILE A 115 -9.51 7.18 -7.86
N ILE A 116 -8.24 7.57 -8.00
CA ILE A 116 -7.11 6.66 -8.16
C ILE A 116 -6.27 6.75 -6.89
N ALA A 117 -6.28 5.69 -6.08
CA ALA A 117 -5.77 5.74 -4.72
C ALA A 117 -4.85 4.57 -4.37
N THR A 118 -4.01 4.76 -3.34
CA THR A 118 -3.36 3.66 -2.63
C THR A 118 -4.24 3.14 -1.48
N SER A 119 -3.66 2.34 -0.58
CA SER A 119 -4.29 1.87 0.66
C SER A 119 -4.79 2.99 1.59
N ILE A 120 -4.46 4.26 1.35
CA ILE A 120 -5.03 5.39 2.11
C ILE A 120 -6.57 5.45 2.03
N ALA A 121 -7.16 4.98 0.93
CA ALA A 121 -8.62 4.91 0.78
C ALA A 121 -9.24 3.68 1.47
N GLU A 122 -8.42 2.73 1.92
CA GLU A 122 -8.86 1.44 2.49
C GLU A 122 -9.37 1.56 3.92
N SER A 123 -8.81 2.45 4.73
CA SER A 123 -9.18 2.67 6.13
C SER A 123 -9.49 4.14 6.40
N SER A 124 -8.57 5.05 6.04
CA SER A 124 -8.51 6.43 6.54
C SER A 124 -9.53 7.42 5.97
N ILE A 125 -10.25 7.08 4.90
CA ILE A 125 -11.07 8.05 4.14
C ILE A 125 -12.46 7.51 3.82
N THR A 126 -13.51 8.26 4.13
CA THR A 126 -14.89 7.88 3.79
C THR A 126 -15.44 8.69 2.62
N ILE A 127 -15.54 8.04 1.46
CA ILE A 127 -16.09 8.62 0.23
C ILE A 127 -17.45 7.98 0.00
N GLU A 128 -18.52 8.76 0.12
CA GLU A 128 -19.90 8.26 0.20
C GLU A 128 -20.48 7.82 -1.15
N ASP A 129 -20.06 8.45 -2.24
CA ASP A 129 -20.62 8.24 -3.58
C ASP A 129 -19.89 7.15 -4.39
N VAL A 130 -18.98 6.39 -3.76
CA VAL A 130 -18.32 5.23 -4.39
C VAL A 130 -19.30 4.08 -4.49
N VAL A 131 -19.47 3.58 -5.72
CA VAL A 131 -20.31 2.42 -6.06
C VAL A 131 -19.49 1.33 -6.73
N TYR A 132 -18.39 1.70 -7.38
CA TYR A 132 -17.53 0.76 -8.08
C TYR A 132 -16.12 0.79 -7.49
N VAL A 133 -15.59 -0.37 -7.16
CA VAL A 133 -14.20 -0.55 -6.73
C VAL A 133 -13.47 -1.38 -7.76
N ILE A 134 -12.29 -0.93 -8.19
CA ILE A 134 -11.33 -1.71 -8.97
C ILE A 134 -10.13 -1.97 -8.07
N ASP A 135 -9.95 -3.23 -7.66
CA ASP A 135 -8.90 -3.66 -6.75
C ASP A 135 -7.83 -4.45 -7.49
N CYS A 136 -6.64 -3.89 -7.61
CA CYS A 136 -5.50 -4.56 -8.24
C CYS A 136 -4.88 -5.66 -7.36
N GLY A 137 -5.34 -5.82 -6.12
CA GLY A 137 -4.87 -6.86 -5.21
C GLY A 137 -3.47 -6.63 -4.64
N ARG A 138 -2.86 -5.48 -4.90
CA ARG A 138 -1.50 -5.16 -4.45
C ARG A 138 -1.42 -3.92 -3.57
N THR A 139 -0.38 -3.86 -2.75
CA THR A 139 -0.01 -2.69 -1.95
C THR A 139 1.50 -2.67 -1.75
N LYS A 140 2.11 -1.49 -1.61
CA LYS A 140 3.53 -1.40 -1.25
C LYS A 140 3.69 -1.57 0.24
N LEU A 141 4.49 -2.56 0.65
CA LEU A 141 4.83 -2.79 2.05
C LEU A 141 6.33 -2.66 2.24
N THR A 142 6.70 -2.10 3.39
CA THR A 142 8.07 -2.19 3.88
C THR A 142 8.32 -3.61 4.39
N ARG A 143 9.43 -4.20 3.93
CA ARG A 143 10.02 -5.43 4.46
C ARG A 143 11.42 -5.18 4.96
N PHE A 144 11.76 -5.87 6.04
CA PHE A 144 13.08 -5.85 6.63
C PHE A 144 13.68 -7.26 6.61
N ASP A 145 14.75 -7.44 5.84
CA ASP A 145 15.55 -8.68 5.84
C ASP A 145 16.62 -8.56 6.91
N THR A 146 16.40 -9.21 8.06
CA THR A 146 17.34 -9.21 9.20
C THR A 146 18.65 -9.94 8.89
N THR A 147 18.71 -10.75 7.83
CA THR A 147 19.94 -11.45 7.42
C THR A 147 20.83 -10.55 6.58
N LYS A 148 20.23 -9.73 5.72
CA LYS A 148 20.96 -8.75 4.90
C LYS A 148 21.06 -7.37 5.55
N ASN A 149 20.33 -7.15 6.66
CA ASN A 149 20.12 -5.84 7.28
C ASN A 149 19.65 -4.80 6.26
N LEU A 150 18.67 -5.20 5.44
CA LEU A 150 18.18 -4.39 4.31
C LEU A 150 16.68 -4.17 4.44
N GLU A 151 16.29 -2.90 4.34
CA GLU A 151 14.89 -2.48 4.20
C GLU A 151 14.54 -2.32 2.71
N THR A 152 13.44 -2.91 2.28
CA THR A 152 12.90 -2.78 0.92
C THR A 152 11.44 -2.33 0.95
N LEU A 153 11.01 -1.62 -0.10
CA LEU A 153 9.64 -1.18 -0.29
C LEU A 153 9.12 -1.72 -1.62
N GLU A 154 8.45 -2.86 -1.57
CA GLU A 154 8.05 -3.61 -2.76
C GLU A 154 6.53 -3.78 -2.86
N PRO A 155 5.97 -3.85 -4.09
CA PRO A 155 4.57 -4.22 -4.27
C PRO A 155 4.35 -5.69 -3.92
N GLU A 156 3.40 -5.94 -3.03
CA GLU A 156 3.03 -7.29 -2.59
C GLU A 156 1.53 -7.52 -2.72
N TRP A 157 1.14 -8.79 -2.73
CA TRP A 157 -0.25 -9.17 -2.63
C TRP A 157 -0.83 -8.75 -1.27
N ILE A 158 -2.06 -8.28 -1.30
CA ILE A 158 -2.79 -7.91 -0.09
C ILE A 158 -3.30 -9.14 0.66
N SER A 159 -3.66 -8.97 1.94
CA SER A 159 -4.36 -10.02 2.68
C SER A 159 -5.84 -10.13 2.28
N LEU A 160 -6.48 -11.24 2.65
CA LEU A 160 -7.94 -11.40 2.54
C LEU A 160 -8.69 -10.33 3.34
N ALA A 161 -8.18 -9.93 4.50
CA ALA A 161 -8.74 -8.84 5.29
C ALA A 161 -8.73 -7.51 4.52
N ASN A 162 -7.60 -7.18 3.87
CA ASN A 162 -7.51 -5.97 3.04
C ASN A 162 -8.47 -6.03 1.85
N ALA A 163 -8.53 -7.15 1.13
CA ALA A 163 -9.46 -7.34 0.01
C ALA A 163 -10.93 -7.16 0.43
N ARG A 164 -11.29 -7.62 1.63
CA ARG A 164 -12.63 -7.42 2.21
C ARG A 164 -12.88 -5.95 2.54
N GLN A 165 -11.90 -5.24 3.09
CA GLN A 165 -12.02 -3.80 3.37
C GLN A 165 -12.19 -2.99 2.08
N ARG A 166 -11.38 -3.26 1.05
CA ARG A 166 -11.47 -2.62 -0.27
C ARG A 166 -12.83 -2.88 -0.92
N ARG A 167 -13.31 -4.12 -0.93
CA ARG A 167 -14.66 -4.48 -1.39
C ARG A 167 -15.75 -3.69 -0.64
N GLY A 168 -15.60 -3.53 0.68
CA GLY A 168 -16.53 -2.78 1.52
C GLY A 168 -16.69 -1.30 1.12
N ARG A 169 -15.75 -0.74 0.36
CA ARG A 169 -15.81 0.65 -0.13
C ARG A 169 -16.86 0.87 -1.23
N ALA A 170 -17.25 -0.17 -1.94
CA ALA A 170 -18.30 -0.10 -2.98
C ALA A 170 -19.73 -0.09 -2.40
N GLY A 171 -19.93 -0.55 -1.17
CA GLY A 171 -21.26 -0.89 -0.63
C GLY A 171 -21.73 -0.01 0.53
N ARG A 172 -21.28 1.24 0.62
CA ARG A 172 -21.54 2.09 1.80
C ARG A 172 -22.93 2.69 1.83
N VAL A 173 -23.36 3.31 0.74
CA VAL A 173 -24.62 4.06 0.67
C VAL A 173 -25.67 3.32 -0.14
N GLN A 174 -25.24 2.46 -1.05
CA GLN A 174 -26.08 1.65 -1.91
C GLN A 174 -25.33 0.39 -2.30
N GLU A 175 -26.01 -0.54 -2.96
CA GLU A 175 -25.37 -1.70 -3.56
C GLU A 175 -24.29 -1.25 -4.56
N GLY A 176 -23.15 -1.93 -4.55
CA GLY A 176 -22.03 -1.63 -5.44
C GLY A 176 -21.28 -2.87 -5.88
N GLU A 177 -20.34 -2.67 -6.79
CA GLU A 177 -19.59 -3.76 -7.45
C GLU A 177 -18.09 -3.61 -7.18
N CYS A 178 -17.42 -4.72 -6.88
CA CYS A 178 -15.99 -4.77 -6.69
C CYS A 178 -15.36 -5.70 -7.71
N TYR A 179 -14.54 -5.13 -8.60
CA TYR A 179 -13.78 -5.81 -9.62
C TYR A 179 -12.38 -6.09 -9.08
N LYS A 180 -12.01 -7.37 -8.99
CA LYS A 180 -10.70 -7.82 -8.52
C LYS A 180 -9.85 -8.19 -9.73
N LEU A 181 -8.69 -7.56 -9.90
CA LEU A 181 -7.76 -7.85 -11.00
C LEU A 181 -6.78 -8.98 -10.65
N PHE A 182 -7.30 -9.99 -9.95
CA PHE A 182 -6.57 -11.19 -9.58
C PHE A 182 -7.54 -12.37 -9.58
N THR A 183 -7.00 -13.55 -9.84
CA THR A 183 -7.80 -14.77 -10.00
C THR A 183 -8.22 -15.32 -8.64
N ARG A 184 -9.25 -16.18 -8.62
CA ARG A 184 -9.62 -16.92 -7.40
C ARG A 184 -8.51 -17.86 -6.94
N ALA A 185 -7.71 -18.40 -7.87
CA ALA A 185 -6.55 -19.23 -7.54
C ALA A 185 -5.53 -18.40 -6.75
N ARG A 186 -5.18 -17.21 -7.25
CA ARG A 186 -4.30 -16.28 -6.56
C ARG A 186 -4.86 -15.80 -5.22
N GLU A 187 -6.15 -15.47 -5.16
CA GLU A 187 -6.79 -15.04 -3.90
C GLU A 187 -6.67 -16.10 -2.79
N ARG A 188 -6.68 -17.39 -3.13
CA ARG A 188 -6.51 -18.49 -2.14
C ARG A 188 -5.12 -18.54 -1.53
N THR A 189 -4.11 -17.89 -2.14
CA THR A 189 -2.75 -17.81 -1.59
C THR A 189 -2.54 -16.57 -0.71
N PHE A 190 -3.56 -15.73 -0.54
CA PHE A 190 -3.43 -14.53 0.28
C PHE A 190 -3.43 -14.89 1.76
N ASP A 191 -2.59 -14.21 2.53
CA ASP A 191 -2.63 -14.30 3.98
C ASP A 191 -4.00 -13.84 4.51
N GLN A 192 -4.41 -14.40 5.64
CA GLN A 192 -5.72 -14.05 6.22
C GLN A 192 -5.75 -12.59 6.69
N TYR A 193 -4.66 -12.11 7.26
CA TYR A 193 -4.49 -10.79 7.85
C TYR A 193 -3.14 -10.19 7.45
N PRO A 194 -2.99 -8.85 7.40
CA PRO A 194 -1.71 -8.24 7.14
C PRO A 194 -0.74 -8.49 8.29
N THR A 195 0.53 -8.75 7.97
CA THR A 195 1.60 -8.85 8.97
C THR A 195 1.76 -7.51 9.72
N PRO A 196 1.76 -7.51 11.06
CA PRO A 196 2.00 -6.31 11.86
C PRO A 196 3.27 -5.58 11.45
N GLU A 197 3.24 -4.24 11.43
CA GLU A 197 4.35 -3.41 10.98
C GLU A 197 5.63 -3.67 11.78
N MET A 198 5.52 -3.83 13.10
CA MET A 198 6.62 -4.15 14.01
C MET A 198 7.41 -5.41 13.62
N LEU A 199 6.78 -6.38 12.95
CA LEU A 199 7.44 -7.62 12.54
C LEU A 199 8.17 -7.51 11.19
N ARG A 200 7.99 -6.41 10.46
CA ARG A 200 8.46 -6.28 9.07
C ARG A 200 9.18 -4.96 8.77
N THR A 201 9.35 -4.08 9.76
CA THR A 201 10.10 -2.83 9.62
C THR A 201 11.27 -2.77 10.60
N PRO A 202 12.30 -1.96 10.32
CA PRO A 202 13.33 -1.63 11.30
C PRO A 202 12.73 -1.03 12.59
N LEU A 203 13.38 -1.27 13.73
CA LEU A 203 12.83 -0.99 15.07
C LEU A 203 13.43 0.24 15.76
N GLU A 204 14.36 0.96 15.13
CA GLU A 204 15.13 2.00 15.80
C GLU A 204 14.24 3.13 16.34
N GLN A 205 13.24 3.55 15.56
CA GLN A 205 12.28 4.55 16.04
C GLN A 205 11.45 4.04 17.22
N VAL A 206 10.99 2.79 17.16
CA VAL A 206 10.22 2.16 18.25
C VAL A 206 11.05 2.10 19.52
N ILE A 207 12.32 1.72 19.40
CA ILE A 207 13.28 1.67 20.50
C ILE A 207 13.52 3.05 21.10
N LEU A 208 13.77 4.07 20.27
CA LEU A 208 13.93 5.45 20.74
C LEU A 208 12.68 5.95 21.49
N GLN A 209 11.48 5.65 20.99
CA GLN A 209 10.22 5.99 21.67
C GLN A 209 10.07 5.24 23.00
N ALA A 210 10.40 3.94 23.05
CA ALA A 210 10.34 3.18 24.29
C ALA A 210 11.30 3.74 25.35
N LYS A 211 12.49 4.17 24.94
CA LYS A 211 13.49 4.75 25.85
C LYS A 211 13.13 6.15 26.34
N ILE A 212 12.60 7.03 25.48
CA ILE A 212 12.19 8.38 25.94
C ILE A 212 10.99 8.30 26.89
N LEU A 213 10.14 7.29 26.73
CA LEU A 213 9.03 6.97 27.64
C LEU A 213 9.45 6.17 28.88
N GLN A 214 10.74 5.85 29.03
CA GLN A 214 11.31 5.14 30.17
C GLN A 214 10.67 3.75 30.44
N LEU A 215 10.34 3.01 29.38
CA LEU A 215 9.70 1.68 29.48
C LEU A 215 10.67 0.54 29.87
N GLY A 216 11.89 0.88 30.30
CA GLY A 216 12.90 -0.06 30.78
C GLY A 216 13.79 -0.66 29.68
N ARG A 217 14.20 -1.92 29.87
CA ARG A 217 15.03 -2.66 28.90
C ARG A 217 14.19 -3.04 27.68
N VAL A 218 14.73 -2.77 26.50
CA VAL A 218 13.97 -2.89 25.24
C VAL A 218 13.55 -4.32 24.97
N GLY A 219 14.44 -5.30 25.17
CA GLY A 219 14.10 -6.71 24.97
C GLY A 219 12.95 -7.18 25.87
N VAL A 220 12.92 -6.73 27.13
CA VAL A 220 11.84 -7.08 28.07
C VAL A 220 10.51 -6.43 27.64
N PHE A 221 10.55 -5.15 27.28
CA PHE A 221 9.37 -4.44 26.81
C PHE A 221 8.82 -5.02 25.51
N LEU A 222 9.66 -5.17 24.48
CA LEU A 222 9.24 -5.70 23.17
C LEU A 222 8.83 -7.17 23.25
N GLY A 223 9.40 -7.96 24.16
CA GLY A 223 8.95 -9.33 24.42
C GLY A 223 7.55 -9.43 25.07
N SER A 224 7.02 -8.31 25.58
CA SER A 224 5.71 -8.26 26.25
C SER A 224 4.56 -7.76 25.37
N VAL A 225 4.83 -7.35 24.14
CA VAL A 225 3.80 -6.84 23.21
C VAL A 225 3.00 -7.98 22.58
N MET A 226 1.88 -7.66 21.93
CA MET A 226 0.95 -8.64 21.34
C MET A 226 1.62 -9.59 20.34
N ASP A 227 2.41 -9.03 19.42
CA ASP A 227 3.18 -9.76 18.42
C ASP A 227 4.65 -9.32 18.56
N PRO A 228 5.46 -10.01 19.39
CA PRO A 228 6.84 -9.62 19.65
C PRO A 228 7.71 -9.79 18.40
N PRO A 229 8.59 -8.82 18.08
CA PRO A 229 9.51 -8.93 16.96
C PRO A 229 10.62 -9.96 17.23
N ASP A 230 11.28 -10.41 16.18
CA ASP A 230 12.42 -11.30 16.26
C ASP A 230 13.60 -10.64 17.02
N ASP A 231 14.25 -11.39 17.90
CA ASP A 231 15.38 -10.90 18.72
C ASP A 231 16.50 -10.33 17.85
N LYS A 232 16.75 -10.88 16.66
CA LYS A 232 17.75 -10.39 15.71
C LYS A 232 17.40 -8.99 15.22
N ALA A 233 16.12 -8.70 14.98
CA ALA A 233 15.68 -7.36 14.58
C ALA A 233 15.91 -6.34 15.70
N ILE A 234 15.64 -6.74 16.96
CA ILE A 234 15.91 -5.91 18.14
C ILE A 234 17.41 -5.61 18.26
N GLN A 235 18.25 -6.64 18.16
CA GLN A 235 19.70 -6.49 18.27
C GLN A 235 20.30 -5.61 17.16
N LEU A 236 19.82 -5.76 15.91
CA LEU A 236 20.27 -4.90 14.80
C LEU A 236 19.95 -3.42 15.06
N ALA A 237 18.75 -3.13 15.56
CA ALA A 237 18.33 -1.77 15.86
C ALA A 237 19.09 -1.18 17.06
N LEU A 238 19.33 -1.96 18.12
CA LEU A 238 20.18 -1.56 19.25
C LEU A 238 21.61 -1.23 18.79
N ASN A 239 22.22 -2.13 18.03
CA ASN A 239 23.57 -1.94 17.49
C ASN A 239 23.68 -0.68 16.63
N LEU A 240 22.67 -0.40 15.80
CA LEU A 240 22.64 0.81 14.99
C LEU A 240 22.55 2.06 15.88
N LEU A 241 21.65 2.08 16.86
CA LEU A 241 21.47 3.22 17.76
C LEU A 241 22.71 3.50 18.62
N THR A 242 23.40 2.46 19.11
CA THR A 242 24.70 2.60 19.79
C THR A 242 25.76 3.13 18.82
N SER A 243 25.84 2.62 17.58
CA SER A 243 26.80 3.13 16.59
C SER A 243 26.55 4.59 16.19
N LEU A 244 25.31 5.06 16.30
CA LEU A 244 24.94 6.45 16.10
C LEU A 244 25.21 7.34 17.33
N ASN A 245 25.68 6.78 18.45
CA ASN A 245 25.76 7.44 19.76
C ASN A 245 24.40 7.97 20.22
N ALA A 246 23.31 7.32 19.84
CA ALA A 246 21.95 7.64 20.31
C ALA A 246 21.66 6.92 21.63
N LEU A 247 22.24 5.74 21.82
CA LEU A 247 22.24 4.98 23.07
C LEU A 247 23.67 4.80 23.58
N ASP A 248 23.84 4.70 24.89
CA ASP A 248 25.07 4.22 25.52
C ASP A 248 25.09 2.69 25.67
N ASP A 249 26.16 2.15 26.26
CA ASP A 249 26.37 0.70 26.44
C ASP A 249 25.35 0.06 27.40
N ASP A 250 24.70 0.86 28.25
CA ASP A 250 23.66 0.43 29.19
C ASP A 250 22.24 0.62 28.63
N GLU A 251 22.12 0.92 27.34
CA GLU A 251 20.87 1.25 26.63
C GLU A 251 20.16 2.53 27.14
N HIS A 252 20.87 3.49 27.73
CA HIS A 252 20.28 4.80 28.06
C HIS A 252 20.41 5.78 26.90
N LEU A 253 19.45 6.70 26.78
CA LEU A 253 19.51 7.77 25.79
C LEU A 253 20.63 8.74 26.11
N THR A 254 21.49 8.98 25.12
CA THR A 254 22.42 10.10 25.15
C THR A 254 21.69 11.41 24.86
N PRO A 255 22.31 12.60 25.06
CA PRO A 255 21.71 13.86 24.62
C PRO A 255 21.31 13.87 23.15
N LEU A 256 22.13 13.27 22.27
CA LEU A 256 21.78 13.09 20.86
C LEU A 256 20.55 12.19 20.69
N GLY A 257 20.51 11.06 21.41
CA GLY A 257 19.36 10.16 21.41
C GLY A 257 18.06 10.85 21.77
N TYR A 258 18.07 11.73 22.78
CA TYR A 258 16.90 12.54 23.17
C TYR A 258 16.40 13.45 22.04
N HIS A 259 17.31 14.04 21.25
CA HIS A 259 16.92 14.83 20.10
C HIS A 259 16.36 13.96 18.97
N LEU A 260 17.01 12.83 18.66
CA LEU A 260 16.56 11.91 17.62
C LEU A 260 15.17 11.33 17.94
N ALA A 261 14.92 10.96 19.19
CA ALA A 261 13.63 10.44 19.64
C ALA A 261 12.47 11.45 19.48
N LYS A 262 12.75 12.76 19.35
CA LYS A 262 11.73 13.80 19.13
C LYS A 262 11.46 14.08 17.66
N LEU A 263 12.25 13.52 16.74
CA LEU A 263 12.09 13.71 15.31
C LEU A 263 11.30 12.55 14.70
N PRO A 264 10.26 12.82 13.88
CA PRO A 264 9.51 11.76 13.18
C PRO A 264 10.26 11.27 11.93
N LEU A 265 11.54 10.95 12.08
CA LEU A 265 12.48 10.62 10.99
C LEU A 265 13.32 9.41 11.35
N ASP A 266 13.81 8.68 10.35
CA ASP A 266 14.83 7.65 10.57
C ASP A 266 16.02 8.26 11.34
N PRO A 267 16.59 7.58 12.36
CA PRO A 267 17.64 8.16 13.20
C PRO A 267 18.90 8.60 12.44
N ARG A 268 19.24 7.95 11.31
CA ARG A 268 20.37 8.37 10.46
C ARG A 268 20.05 9.69 9.79
N THR A 269 18.86 9.80 9.20
CA THR A 269 18.36 11.05 8.60
C THR A 269 18.23 12.16 9.65
N GLY A 270 17.69 11.84 10.83
CA GLY A 270 17.58 12.78 11.95
C GLY A 270 18.94 13.31 12.39
N LYS A 271 19.93 12.42 12.55
CA LYS A 271 21.30 12.81 12.92
C LYS A 271 21.91 13.71 11.85
N MET A 272 21.78 13.35 10.58
CA MET A 272 22.26 14.15 9.45
C MET A 272 21.67 15.56 9.46
N ILE A 273 20.35 15.70 9.61
CA ILE A 273 19.68 17.02 9.61
C ILE A 273 20.06 17.84 10.85
N LEU A 274 20.21 17.22 12.02
CA LEU A 274 20.69 17.91 13.22
C LEU A 274 22.10 18.48 13.02
N TRP A 275 23.01 17.72 12.42
CA TRP A 275 24.35 18.22 12.10
C TRP A 275 24.33 19.30 11.03
N ALA A 276 23.51 19.14 9.98
CA ALA A 276 23.33 20.16 8.96
C ALA A 276 22.85 21.48 9.57
N ALA A 277 21.92 21.43 10.52
CA ALA A 277 21.46 22.62 11.25
C ALA A 277 22.55 23.21 12.15
N MET A 278 23.28 22.39 12.91
CA MET A 278 24.36 22.86 13.78
C MET A 278 25.55 23.47 13.02
N PHE A 279 25.81 22.99 11.81
CA PHE A 279 26.86 23.51 10.92
C PHE A 279 26.35 24.55 9.91
N SER A 280 25.08 24.97 10.02
CA SER A 280 24.46 25.96 9.14
C SER A 280 24.56 25.60 7.64
N CYS A 281 24.40 24.32 7.31
CA CYS A 281 24.43 23.77 5.95
C CYS A 281 23.20 22.90 5.65
N VAL A 282 22.01 23.43 5.95
CA VAL A 282 20.72 22.73 5.73
C VAL A 282 20.27 22.75 4.26
N GLU A 283 20.63 23.79 3.51
CA GLU A 283 20.18 24.03 2.13
C GLU A 283 21.17 23.69 0.97
N PRO A 284 22.36 23.08 1.15
CA PRO A 284 23.34 22.91 0.06
C PRO A 284 22.83 22.07 -1.11
#